data_AF-A0A3D4AX80-F1
#
_entry.id   AF-A0A3D4AX80-F1
#
_cell.length_a   1.000
_cell.length_b   1.000
_cell.length_c   1.000
_cell.angle_alpha   90.00
_cell.angle_beta   90.00
_cell.angle_gamma   90.00
#
_symmetry.space_group_name_H-M   'P 1'
#
loop_
_entity.id
_entity.type
_entity.pdbx_description
1 polymer ?
#
loop_
_entity_poly.entity_id
_entity_poly.type
_entity_poly.pdbx_seq_one_letter_code
_entity_poly.pdbx_strand_id
1 'polypeptide(L)'
;PWTLIIKGVEGCLVGSLAWWGHRRFSGWQDQVVSGSAILVGGIWMVLGYYMAGTVLFGSIVALTEIPGNLVQAGVGLMAALPLSILLRRALKRSYYGSDAY
;
A
#
# COMPACT_ATOMS: atom_id res chain seq x y z
N PRO A 1 10.96 8.44 -13.65
CA PRO A 1 9.52 8.81 -13.68
C PRO A 1 8.56 7.63 -13.42
N TRP A 2 8.89 6.41 -13.88
CA TRP A 2 8.02 5.23 -13.75
C TRP A 2 7.63 4.88 -12.31
N THR A 3 8.60 4.88 -11.39
CA THR A 3 8.34 4.60 -9.96
C THR A 3 7.32 5.55 -9.34
N LEU A 4 7.35 6.84 -9.68
CA LEU A 4 6.38 7.82 -9.17
C LEU A 4 4.97 7.51 -9.64
N ILE A 5 4.82 7.09 -10.91
CA ILE A 5 3.52 6.71 -11.48
C ILE A 5 3.02 5.43 -10.80
N ILE A 6 3.87 4.40 -10.71
CA ILE A 6 3.53 3.11 -10.10
C ILE A 6 3.09 3.32 -8.65
N LYS A 7 3.89 4.03 -7.84
CA LYS A 7 3.60 4.29 -6.42
C LYS A 7 2.42 5.24 -6.24
N GLY A 8 2.24 6.23 -7.11
CA GLY A 8 1.08 7.13 -7.09
C GLY A 8 -0.23 6.36 -7.29
N VAL A 9 -0.26 5.46 -8.28
CA VAL A 9 -1.43 4.62 -8.54
C VAL A 9 -1.63 3.59 -7.43
N GLU A 10 -0.56 2.93 -6.96
CA GLU A 10 -0.60 2.00 -5.83
C GLU A 10 -1.20 2.64 -4.58
N GLY A 11 -0.71 3.82 -4.18
CA GLY A 11 -1.21 4.54 -3.02
C GLY A 11 -2.68 4.96 -3.18
N CYS A 12 -3.07 5.38 -4.38
CA CYS A 12 -4.47 5.72 -4.69
C CYS A 12 -5.38 4.49 -4.57
N LEU A 13 -4.97 3.34 -5.13
CA LEU A 13 -5.71 2.08 -5.05
C LEU A 13 -5.87 1.63 -3.60
N VAL A 14 -4.76 1.48 -2.88
CA VAL A 14 -4.76 1.01 -1.48
C VAL A 14 -5.56 1.97 -0.60
N GLY A 15 -5.33 3.28 -0.73
CA GLY A 15 -6.03 4.30 0.04
C GLY A 15 -7.53 4.32 -0.20
N SER A 16 -7.96 4.21 -1.46
CA SER A 16 -9.38 4.19 -1.82
C SER A 16 -10.09 2.94 -1.32
N LEU A 17 -9.48 1.76 -1.47
CA LEU A 17 -10.05 0.51 -0.97
C LEU A 17 -10.11 0.48 0.55
N ALA A 18 -9.04 0.89 1.24
CA ALA A 18 -9.02 0.96 2.69
C ALA A 18 -10.08 1.95 3.20
N TRP A 19 -10.16 3.14 2.62
CA TRP A 19 -11.17 4.15 2.99
C TRP A 19 -12.60 3.65 2.82
N TRP A 20 -12.89 2.96 1.71
CA TRP A 20 -14.18 2.33 1.48
C TRP A 20 -14.46 1.23 2.53
N GLY A 21 -13.48 0.38 2.82
CA GLY A 21 -13.55 -0.65 3.85
C GLY A 21 -13.89 -0.08 5.23
N HIS A 22 -13.19 0.96 5.66
CA HIS A 22 -13.40 1.63 6.95
C HIS A 22 -14.79 2.24 7.11
N ARG A 23 -15.42 2.68 6.02
CA ARG A 23 -16.79 3.22 6.06
C ARG A 23 -17.85 2.14 6.17
N ARG A 24 -17.54 0.93 5.71
CA ARG A 24 -18.50 -0.18 5.59
C ARG A 24 -18.40 -1.18 6.75
N PHE A 25 -17.19 -1.38 7.27
CA PHE A 25 -16.86 -2.42 8.23
C PHE A 25 -16.14 -1.84 9.46
N SER A 26 -16.16 -2.59 10.57
CA SER A 26 -15.47 -2.23 11.80
C SER A 26 -14.80 -3.43 12.44
N GLY A 27 -13.71 -3.21 13.19
CA GLY A 27 -13.02 -4.26 13.93
C GLY A 27 -12.21 -5.20 13.02
N TRP A 28 -12.43 -6.51 13.13
CA TRP A 28 -11.66 -7.52 12.39
C TRP A 28 -11.88 -7.45 10.87
N GLN A 29 -13.12 -7.24 10.42
CA GLN A 29 -13.47 -7.16 9.00
C GLN A 29 -12.73 -6.02 8.29
N ASP A 30 -12.55 -4.91 9.00
CA ASP A 30 -11.83 -3.73 8.53
C ASP A 30 -10.33 -4.01 8.30
N GLN A 31 -9.71 -4.81 9.19
CA GLN A 31 -8.33 -5.25 9.03
C GLN A 31 -8.16 -6.19 7.84
N VAL A 32 -9.12 -7.08 7.61
CA VAL A 32 -9.11 -8.00 6.46
C VAL A 32 -9.23 -7.21 5.15
N VAL A 33 -10.12 -6.23 5.06
CA VAL A 33 -10.27 -5.38 3.87
C VAL A 33 -9.05 -4.49 3.65
N SER A 34 -8.45 -3.96 4.71
CA SER A 34 -7.20 -3.20 4.61
C SER A 34 -6.04 -4.08 4.14
N GLY A 35 -5.94 -5.31 4.63
CA GLY A 35 -4.95 -6.29 4.18
C GLY A 35 -5.13 -6.66 2.71
N SER A 36 -6.37 -6.91 2.26
CA SER A 36 -6.63 -7.21 0.85
C SER A 36 -6.37 -6.00 -0.06
N ALA A 37 -6.65 -4.78 0.40
CA ALA A 37 -6.29 -3.56 -0.31
C ALA A 37 -4.77 -3.47 -0.55
N ILE A 38 -3.96 -3.73 0.48
CA ILE A 38 -2.49 -3.73 0.36
C ILE A 38 -2.01 -4.84 -0.59
N LEU A 39 -2.63 -6.03 -0.57
CA LEU A 39 -2.29 -7.09 -1.52
C LEU A 39 -2.57 -6.68 -2.97
N VAL A 40 -3.71 -6.05 -3.25
CA VAL A 40 -4.04 -5.51 -4.58
C VAL A 40 -3.00 -4.46 -5.00
N GLY A 41 -2.62 -3.57 -4.09
CA GLY A 41 -1.53 -2.60 -4.32
C GLY A 41 -0.19 -3.27 -4.61
N GLY A 42 0.18 -4.30 -3.86
CA GLY A 42 1.40 -5.07 -4.08
C GLY A 42 1.43 -5.78 -5.44
N ILE A 43 0.30 -6.33 -5.89
CA ILE A 43 0.17 -6.93 -7.23
C ILE A 43 0.38 -5.86 -8.31
N TRP A 44 -0.27 -4.71 -8.17
CA TRP A 44 -0.08 -3.57 -9.08
C TRP A 44 1.38 -3.12 -9.12
N MET A 45 2.03 -3.06 -7.95
CA MET A 45 3.44 -2.69 -7.83
C MET A 45 4.34 -3.65 -8.61
N VAL A 46 4.21 -4.97 -8.39
CA VAL A 46 5.00 -5.99 -9.08
C VAL A 46 4.78 -5.94 -10.59
N LEU A 47 3.53 -5.79 -11.02
CA LEU A 47 3.19 -5.67 -12.44
C LEU A 47 3.77 -4.39 -13.05
N GLY A 48 3.64 -3.26 -12.36
CA GLY A 48 4.14 -1.98 -12.82
C GLY A 48 5.66 -1.97 -12.99
N TYR A 49 6.40 -2.53 -12.03
CA TYR A 49 7.85 -2.65 -12.14
C TYR A 49 8.26 -3.62 -13.23
N TYR A 50 7.57 -4.76 -13.38
CA TYR A 50 7.84 -5.68 -14.47
C TYR A 50 7.65 -5.03 -15.85
N MET A 51 6.56 -4.26 -16.04
CA MET A 51 6.30 -3.55 -17.29
C MET A 51 7.33 -2.46 -17.56
N ALA A 52 7.67 -1.66 -16.54
CA ALA A 52 8.69 -0.62 -16.64
C ALA A 52 10.08 -1.23 -16.95
N GLY A 53 10.47 -2.29 -16.25
CA GLY A 53 11.72 -3.01 -16.48
C GLY A 53 11.77 -3.63 -17.88
N THR A 54 10.65 -4.18 -18.37
CA THR A 54 10.58 -4.75 -19.71
C THR A 54 10.79 -3.68 -20.79
N VAL A 55 10.23 -2.49 -20.63
CA VAL A 55 10.40 -1.36 -21.56
C VAL A 55 11.83 -0.80 -21.53
N LEU A 56 12.47 -0.78 -20.36
CA LEU A 56 13.79 -0.17 -20.18
C LEU A 56 14.97 -1.11 -20.48
N PHE A 57 14.87 -2.37 -20.05
CA PHE A 57 15.99 -3.31 -20.00
C PHE A 57 15.69 -4.64 -20.70
N GLY A 58 14.45 -4.84 -21.16
CA GLY A 58 14.00 -6.08 -21.77
C GLY A 58 13.42 -7.08 -20.77
N SER A 59 12.64 -8.03 -21.28
CA SER A 59 11.83 -8.94 -20.46
C SER A 59 12.64 -9.88 -19.56
N ILE A 60 13.82 -10.32 -20.00
CA ILE A 60 14.67 -11.24 -19.22
C ILE A 60 15.18 -10.56 -17.94
N VAL A 61 15.63 -9.31 -18.06
CA VAL A 61 16.11 -8.54 -16.90
C VAL A 61 14.93 -8.21 -15.98
N ALA A 62 13.77 -7.86 -16.53
CA ALA A 62 12.58 -7.55 -15.73
C ALA A 62 12.08 -8.75 -14.89
N LEU A 63 12.28 -9.99 -15.35
CA LEU A 63 11.90 -11.19 -14.60
C LEU A 63 12.74 -11.39 -13.34
N THR A 64 14.00 -10.95 -13.33
CA THR A 64 14.88 -11.12 -12.16
C THR A 64 14.53 -10.17 -11.02
N GLU A 65 13.77 -9.10 -11.29
CA GLU A 65 13.29 -8.14 -10.29
C GLU A 65 12.05 -8.62 -9.53
N ILE A 66 11.28 -9.57 -10.09
CA ILE A 66 10.01 -10.04 -9.51
C ILE A 66 10.19 -10.57 -8.07
N PRO A 67 11.17 -11.44 -7.75
CA PRO A 67 11.38 -11.92 -6.39
C PRO A 67 11.66 -10.78 -5.40
N GLY A 68 12.48 -9.81 -5.79
CA GLY A 68 12.78 -8.63 -4.97
C GLY A 68 11.55 -7.78 -4.70
N ASN A 69 10.74 -7.54 -5.75
CA ASN A 69 9.49 -6.79 -5.65
C ASN A 69 8.46 -7.52 -4.76
N LEU A 70 8.39 -8.85 -4.81
CA LEU A 70 7.53 -9.63 -3.93
C LEU A 70 7.95 -9.53 -2.47
N VAL A 71 9.26 -9.62 -2.18
CA VAL A 71 9.78 -9.42 -0.82
C VAL A 71 9.46 -8.00 -0.33
N GLN A 72 9.66 -6.98 -1.17
CA GLN A 72 9.34 -5.60 -0.83
C GLN A 72 7.85 -5.41 -0.52
N ALA A 73 6.96 -6.01 -1.31
CA ALA A 73 5.52 -5.97 -1.04
C ALA A 73 5.16 -6.68 0.28
N GLY A 74 5.76 -7.83 0.55
CA GLY A 74 5.55 -8.59 1.79
C GLY A 74 6.01 -7.82 3.04
N VAL A 75 7.21 -7.25 3.01
CA VAL A 75 7.72 -6.40 4.10
C VAL A 75 6.84 -5.16 4.29
N GLY A 76 6.41 -4.55 3.18
CA GLY A 76 5.49 -3.42 3.20
C GLY A 76 4.17 -3.74 3.90
N LEU A 77 3.56 -4.89 3.60
CA LEU A 77 2.34 -5.37 4.25
C LEU A 77 2.52 -5.56 5.75
N MET A 78 3.61 -6.21 6.17
CA MET A 78 3.93 -6.43 7.59
C MET A 78 4.12 -5.11 8.35
N ALA A 79 4.74 -4.11 7.73
CA ALA A 79 4.95 -2.80 8.34
C ALA A 79 3.69 -1.91 8.31
N ALA A 80 2.87 -2.00 7.27
CA ALA A 80 1.73 -1.11 7.06
C ALA A 80 0.64 -1.28 8.13
N LEU A 81 0.34 -2.52 8.54
CA LEU A 81 -0.69 -2.79 9.55
C LEU A 81 -0.40 -2.11 10.91
N PRO A 82 0.74 -2.34 11.59
CA PRO A 82 1.03 -1.66 12.86
C PRO A 82 1.17 -0.15 12.68
N LEU A 83 1.76 0.30 11.57
CA LEU A 83 1.91 1.72 11.28
C LEU A 83 0.55 2.41 11.13
N SER A 84 -0.42 1.76 10.49
CA SER A 84 -1.77 2.29 10.32
C SER A 84 -2.49 2.51 11.66
N ILE A 85 -2.26 1.62 12.64
CA ILE A 85 -2.83 1.73 13.99
C ILE A 85 -2.16 2.89 14.74
N LEU A 86 -0.83 2.98 14.67
CA LEU A 86 -0.05 4.04 15.32
C LEU A 86 -0.41 5.42 14.76
N LEU A 87 -0.49 5.54 13.44
CA LEU A 87 -0.86 6.78 12.76
C LEU A 87 -2.24 7.26 13.19
N ARG A 88 -3.23 6.36 13.26
CA ARG A 88 -4.58 6.72 13.74
C ARG A 88 -4.59 7.23 15.17
N ARG A 89 -3.84 6.58 16.05
CA ARG A 89 -3.72 7.02 17.45
C ARG A 89 -3.09 8.41 17.53
N ALA A 90 -2.05 8.67 16.74
CA ALA A 90 -1.40 9.97 16.69
C ALA A 90 -2.36 11.06 16.15
N LEU A 91 -3.04 10.79 15.03
CA LEU A 91 -3.99 11.74 14.43
C LEU A 91 -5.16 12.08 15.36
N LYS A 92 -5.72 11.08 16.06
CA LYS A 92 -6.81 11.31 17.03
C LYS A 92 -6.35 12.19 18.19
N ARG A 93 -5.10 12.00 18.65
CA ARG A 93 -4.50 12.81 19.73
C ARG A 93 -4.29 14.25 19.29
N SER A 94 -3.83 14.48 18.06
CA SER A 94 -3.66 15.83 17.50
C SER A 94 -4.98 16.57 17.33
N TYR A 95 -6.04 15.88 16.88
CA TYR A 95 -7.37 16.47 16.73
C TYR A 95 -7.94 16.95 18.08
N TYR A 96 -8.01 16.06 19.08
CA TYR A 96 -8.52 16.42 20.40
C TYR A 96 -7.61 17.38 21.20
N GLY A 97 -6.30 17.38 20.93
CA GLY A 97 -5.38 18.32 21.55
C GLY A 97 -5.54 19.77 21.06
N SER A 98 -6.17 19.97 19.90
CA SER A 98 -6.44 21.29 19.34
C SER A 98 -7.74 21.91 19.87
N ASP A 99 -8.71 21.09 20.28
CA ASP A 99 -10.01 21.56 20.82
C ASP A 99 -9.96 21.89 22.33
N ALA A 100 -8.81 21.67 22.97
CA ALA A 100 -8.61 21.87 24.40
C ALA A 100 -7.99 23.25 24.76
N TYR A 101 -7.79 24.13 23.79
CA TYR A 101 -7.24 25.49 23.96
C TYR A 101 -8.14 26.55 23.33
#